data_AF-A0A8S3GTV7-F1
#
_entry.id   AF-A0A8S3GTV7-F1
#
_cell.length_a   1.000
_cell.length_b   1.000
_cell.length_c   1.000
_cell.angle_alpha   90.00
_cell.angle_beta   90.00
_cell.angle_gamma   90.00
#
_symmetry.space_group_name_H-M   'P 1'
#
loop_
_entity.id
_entity.type
_entity.pdbx_description
1 polymer ?
#
loop_
_entity_poly.entity_id
_entity_poly.type
_entity_poly.pdbx_seq_one_letter_code
_entity_poly.pdbx_strand_id
1 'polypeptide(L)'
;HISICDQVFSSASEQISLTAERYLEWASIVDHNRAKFVMQKATDTYPSDASLWNKRLSLLIEESADSKAVKKEFSLACQNPDVKKSPLIWNTVIEYAEEHDKKWTEILYEQSQFESFDLSVTLQLKSKYLQWVNQTKSIKEVRELFDKLSVRIPASLPFYMDYVKIEQSSSNPDNKRVKTAFEQAITYFGKTSADLWLVYLDYLKQRQSLDFITISRIHSRALHTLESDELARFNTECALKNLA
;
A
#
# COMPACT_ATOMS: atom_id res chain seq x y z
N HIS A 1 -40.68 7.39 -11.97
CA HIS A 1 -40.61 8.86 -12.15
C HIS A 1 -39.16 9.26 -12.11
N ILE A 2 -38.62 9.77 -13.23
CA ILE A 2 -37.27 10.33 -13.27
C ILE A 2 -37.28 11.65 -12.47
N SER A 3 -36.35 11.81 -11.54
CA SER A 3 -36.25 13.02 -10.70
C SER A 3 -35.93 14.24 -11.58
N ILE A 4 -36.47 15.41 -11.22
CA ILE A 4 -36.16 16.70 -11.88
C ILE A 4 -34.64 16.92 -11.93
N CYS A 5 -33.91 16.47 -10.90
CA CYS A 5 -32.46 16.57 -10.86
C CYS A 5 -31.78 15.74 -11.99
N ASP A 6 -32.23 14.51 -12.25
CA ASP A 6 -31.67 13.67 -13.34
C ASP A 6 -31.93 14.31 -14.72
N GLN A 7 -33.07 14.98 -14.91
CA GLN A 7 -33.36 15.71 -16.15
C GLN A 7 -32.42 16.91 -16.34
N VAL A 8 -32.21 17.70 -15.29
CA VAL A 8 -31.31 18.87 -15.33
C VAL A 8 -29.87 18.43 -15.63
N PHE A 9 -29.37 17.40 -14.94
CA PHE A 9 -28.04 16.86 -15.21
C PHE A 9 -27.94 16.27 -16.63
N SER A 10 -28.96 15.52 -17.09
CA SER A 10 -28.97 14.98 -18.45
C SER A 10 -28.84 16.08 -19.51
N SER A 11 -29.65 17.14 -19.42
CA SER A 11 -29.56 18.27 -20.36
C SER A 11 -28.21 19.01 -20.28
N ALA A 12 -27.67 19.23 -19.08
CA ALA A 12 -26.36 19.87 -18.92
C ALA A 12 -25.22 19.01 -19.50
N SER A 13 -25.32 17.69 -19.38
CA SER A 13 -24.35 16.73 -19.92
C SER A 13 -24.32 16.70 -21.46
N GLU A 14 -25.45 16.93 -22.12
CA GLU A 14 -25.56 16.99 -23.58
C GLU A 14 -24.89 18.25 -24.14
N GLN A 15 -24.81 19.31 -23.32
CA GLN A 15 -24.14 20.56 -23.67
C GLN A 15 -22.65 20.57 -23.29
N ILE A 16 -22.10 19.44 -22.79
CA ILE A 16 -20.70 19.31 -22.32
C ILE A 16 -20.37 20.36 -21.24
N SER A 17 -21.37 20.74 -20.44
CA SER A 17 -21.24 21.79 -19.41
C SER A 17 -20.99 21.26 -18.01
N LEU A 18 -21.10 19.94 -17.81
CA LEU A 18 -20.87 19.29 -16.52
C LEU A 18 -19.38 19.08 -16.27
N THR A 19 -18.91 19.49 -15.10
CA THR A 19 -17.57 19.14 -14.60
C THR A 19 -17.54 17.68 -14.11
N ALA A 20 -16.34 17.15 -13.88
CA ALA A 20 -16.17 15.79 -13.34
C ALA A 20 -16.87 15.61 -11.98
N GLU A 21 -16.79 16.61 -11.09
CA GLU A 21 -17.46 16.58 -9.79
C GLU A 21 -18.97 16.48 -9.93
N ARG A 22 -19.55 17.20 -10.90
CA ARG A 22 -21.00 17.15 -11.15
C ARG A 22 -21.46 15.82 -11.71
N TYR A 23 -20.62 15.12 -12.47
CA TYR A 23 -20.91 13.75 -12.88
C TYR A 23 -20.94 12.79 -11.69
N LEU A 24 -19.99 12.92 -10.74
CA LEU A 24 -19.97 12.12 -9.51
C LEU A 24 -21.22 12.36 -8.65
N GLU A 25 -21.61 13.63 -8.47
CA GLU A 25 -22.85 14.00 -7.79
C GLU A 25 -24.07 13.38 -8.49
N TRP A 26 -24.16 13.50 -9.82
CA TRP A 26 -25.26 12.94 -10.59
C TRP A 26 -25.37 11.42 -10.40
N ALA A 27 -24.26 10.69 -10.47
CA ALA A 27 -24.25 9.24 -10.25
C ALA A 27 -24.66 8.83 -8.82
N SER A 28 -24.53 9.72 -7.82
CA SER A 28 -24.92 9.44 -6.43
C SER A 28 -26.43 9.57 -6.16
N ILE A 29 -27.16 10.30 -7.01
CA ILE A 29 -28.59 10.60 -6.80
C ILE A 29 -29.54 9.81 -7.70
N VAL A 30 -29.00 9.03 -8.64
CA VAL A 30 -29.76 8.16 -9.56
C VAL A 30 -29.68 6.71 -9.11
N ASP A 31 -30.56 5.85 -9.64
CA ASP A 31 -30.49 4.42 -9.39
C ASP A 31 -29.22 3.79 -10.03
N HIS A 32 -28.85 2.60 -9.57
CA HIS A 32 -27.61 1.93 -9.96
C HIS A 32 -27.45 1.74 -11.48
N ASN A 33 -28.53 1.38 -12.18
CA ASN A 33 -28.48 1.18 -13.63
C ASN A 33 -28.24 2.50 -14.35
N ARG A 34 -28.90 3.56 -13.90
CA ARG A 34 -28.69 4.91 -14.42
C ARG A 34 -27.28 5.41 -14.08
N ALA A 35 -26.77 5.16 -12.88
CA ALA A 35 -25.44 5.57 -12.45
C ALA A 35 -24.34 5.01 -13.37
N LYS A 36 -24.46 3.74 -13.82
CA LYS A 36 -23.53 3.14 -14.79
C LYS A 36 -23.50 3.89 -16.12
N PHE A 37 -24.67 4.24 -16.66
CA PHE A 37 -24.74 5.02 -17.91
C PHE A 37 -24.13 6.41 -17.72
N VAL A 38 -24.42 7.07 -16.61
CA VAL A 38 -23.85 8.38 -16.26
C VAL A 38 -22.33 8.30 -16.16
N MET A 39 -21.80 7.29 -15.47
CA MET A 39 -20.35 7.10 -15.32
C MET A 39 -19.67 6.73 -16.64
N GLN A 40 -20.30 5.96 -17.50
CA GLN A 40 -19.77 5.68 -18.83
C GLN A 40 -19.61 6.99 -19.63
N LYS A 41 -20.67 7.81 -19.69
CA LYS A 41 -20.62 9.12 -20.34
C LYS A 41 -19.57 10.04 -19.72
N ALA A 42 -19.44 10.02 -18.39
CA ALA A 42 -18.46 10.84 -17.67
C ALA A 42 -17.02 10.46 -18.05
N THR A 43 -16.70 9.17 -18.07
CA THR A 43 -15.35 8.69 -18.46
C THR A 43 -15.05 8.87 -19.95
N ASP A 44 -16.07 8.88 -20.81
CA ASP A 44 -15.90 9.20 -22.23
C ASP A 44 -15.61 10.71 -22.41
N THR A 45 -16.18 11.56 -21.55
CA THR A 45 -15.98 13.02 -21.56
C THR A 45 -14.63 13.41 -20.91
N TYR A 46 -14.27 12.74 -19.82
CA TYR A 46 -13.09 13.03 -18.99
C TYR A 46 -12.22 11.76 -18.82
N PRO A 47 -11.57 11.27 -19.88
CA PRO A 47 -10.88 9.98 -19.87
C PRO A 47 -9.64 9.93 -18.97
N SER A 48 -9.09 11.07 -18.53
CA SER A 48 -7.96 11.16 -17.60
C SER A 48 -8.37 11.27 -16.13
N ASP A 49 -9.67 11.42 -15.82
CA ASP A 49 -10.11 11.61 -14.44
C ASP A 49 -10.24 10.27 -13.69
N ALA A 50 -9.26 10.00 -12.82
CA ALA A 50 -9.22 8.78 -12.03
C ALA A 50 -10.40 8.61 -11.06
N SER A 51 -11.03 9.70 -10.60
CA SER A 51 -12.17 9.61 -9.66
C SER A 51 -13.41 9.09 -10.37
N LEU A 52 -13.65 9.55 -11.61
CA LEU A 52 -14.73 9.04 -12.46
C LEU A 52 -14.54 7.57 -12.81
N TRP A 53 -13.32 7.19 -13.22
CA TRP A 53 -12.99 5.78 -13.47
C TRP A 53 -13.13 4.91 -12.23
N ASN A 54 -12.72 5.41 -11.06
CA ASN A 54 -12.87 4.67 -9.82
C ASN A 54 -14.35 4.45 -9.48
N LYS A 55 -15.20 5.48 -9.58
CA LYS A 55 -16.64 5.32 -9.33
C LYS A 55 -17.28 4.34 -10.31
N ARG A 56 -16.89 4.37 -11.58
CA ARG A 56 -17.33 3.41 -12.60
C ARG A 56 -16.93 1.97 -12.24
N LEU A 57 -15.68 1.76 -11.81
CA LEU A 57 -15.20 0.46 -11.31
C LEU A 57 -15.95 -0.01 -10.07
N SER A 58 -16.18 0.87 -9.08
CA SER A 58 -16.91 0.53 -7.86
C SER A 58 -18.34 0.08 -8.16
N LEU A 59 -19.06 0.79 -9.04
CA LEU A 59 -20.41 0.39 -9.46
C LEU A 59 -20.44 -0.99 -10.13
N LEU A 60 -19.38 -1.35 -10.87
CA LEU A 60 -19.23 -2.67 -11.47
C LEU A 60 -18.93 -3.74 -10.43
N ILE A 61 -18.04 -3.44 -9.47
CA ILE A 61 -17.68 -4.36 -8.37
C ILE A 61 -18.89 -4.66 -7.48
N GLU A 62 -19.71 -3.64 -7.18
CA GLU A 62 -20.94 -3.77 -6.38
C GLU A 62 -21.96 -4.73 -7.00
N GLU A 63 -21.97 -4.86 -8.33
CA GLU A 63 -22.89 -5.77 -9.05
C GLU A 63 -22.29 -7.12 -9.40
N SER A 64 -20.97 -7.20 -9.60
CA SER A 64 -20.35 -8.34 -10.28
C SER A 64 -19.36 -9.09 -9.40
N ALA A 65 -19.70 -10.36 -9.11
CA ALA A 65 -18.75 -11.35 -8.61
C ALA A 65 -17.81 -11.88 -9.72
N ASP A 66 -18.00 -11.46 -10.98
CA ASP A 66 -17.19 -11.92 -12.10
C ASP A 66 -15.91 -11.09 -12.28
N SER A 67 -14.77 -11.69 -11.91
CA SER A 67 -13.46 -11.06 -12.05
C SER A 67 -13.11 -10.72 -13.50
N LYS A 68 -13.71 -11.35 -14.52
CA LYS A 68 -13.44 -11.04 -15.93
C LYS A 68 -13.96 -9.65 -16.31
N ALA A 69 -15.13 -9.27 -15.84
CA ALA A 69 -15.71 -7.95 -16.12
C ALA A 69 -14.85 -6.86 -15.49
N VAL A 70 -14.50 -7.01 -14.21
CA VAL A 70 -13.65 -6.05 -13.48
C VAL A 70 -12.26 -5.94 -14.12
N LYS A 71 -11.64 -7.06 -14.52
CA LYS A 71 -10.35 -7.05 -15.24
C LYS A 71 -10.42 -6.26 -16.54
N LYS A 72 -11.48 -6.46 -17.32
CA LYS A 72 -11.68 -5.77 -18.60
C LYS A 72 -11.84 -4.27 -18.38
N GLU A 73 -12.63 -3.89 -17.39
CA GLU A 73 -12.87 -2.48 -17.04
C GLU A 73 -11.59 -1.80 -16.53
N PHE A 74 -10.84 -2.47 -15.65
CA PHE A 74 -9.54 -1.99 -15.17
C PHE A 74 -8.53 -1.82 -16.32
N SER A 75 -8.50 -2.78 -17.24
CA SER A 75 -7.62 -2.70 -18.42
C SER A 75 -8.00 -1.52 -19.33
N LEU A 76 -9.29 -1.22 -19.46
CA LEU A 76 -9.79 -0.07 -20.21
C LEU A 76 -9.38 1.25 -19.53
N ALA A 77 -9.60 1.37 -18.22
CA ALA A 77 -9.21 2.54 -17.42
C ALA A 77 -7.70 2.82 -17.54
N CYS A 78 -6.88 1.76 -17.45
CA CYS A 78 -5.42 1.84 -17.54
C CYS A 78 -4.87 2.17 -18.93
N GLN A 79 -5.70 2.29 -19.97
CA GLN A 79 -5.26 2.84 -21.26
C GLN A 79 -4.86 4.32 -21.13
N ASN A 80 -5.45 5.04 -20.17
CA ASN A 80 -5.02 6.39 -19.84
C ASN A 80 -3.88 6.36 -18.80
N PRO A 81 -2.72 6.98 -19.07
CA PRO A 81 -1.57 6.96 -18.16
C PRO A 81 -1.83 7.61 -16.78
N ASP A 82 -2.67 8.64 -16.71
CA ASP A 82 -2.96 9.34 -15.45
C ASP A 82 -3.81 8.46 -14.53
N VAL A 83 -4.79 7.77 -15.13
CA VAL A 83 -5.64 6.79 -14.44
C VAL A 83 -4.83 5.56 -14.03
N LYS A 84 -3.96 5.06 -14.92
CA LYS A 84 -3.06 3.92 -14.63
C LYS A 84 -2.14 4.18 -13.45
N LYS A 85 -1.71 5.44 -13.23
CA LYS A 85 -0.85 5.81 -12.11
C LYS A 85 -1.60 6.09 -10.81
N SER A 86 -2.94 6.12 -10.86
CA SER A 86 -3.75 6.56 -9.73
C SER A 86 -3.76 5.55 -8.58
N PRO A 87 -3.36 5.95 -7.35
CA PRO A 87 -3.50 5.13 -6.14
C PRO A 87 -4.92 4.58 -5.95
N LEU A 88 -5.91 5.40 -6.29
CA LEU A 88 -7.32 5.12 -6.05
C LEU A 88 -7.77 3.89 -6.85
N ILE A 89 -7.38 3.83 -8.13
CA ILE A 89 -7.71 2.72 -9.01
C ILE A 89 -7.07 1.41 -8.53
N TRP A 90 -5.78 1.45 -8.17
CA TRP A 90 -5.05 0.27 -7.71
C TRP A 90 -5.59 -0.28 -6.41
N ASN A 91 -5.87 0.59 -5.41
CA ASN A 91 -6.42 0.14 -4.14
C ASN A 91 -7.77 -0.56 -4.33
N THR A 92 -8.71 0.07 -5.06
CA THR A 92 -10.03 -0.51 -5.34
C THR A 92 -9.94 -1.88 -6.02
N VAL A 93 -9.08 -2.02 -7.03
CA VAL A 93 -8.97 -3.26 -7.80
C VAL A 93 -8.23 -4.35 -7.05
N ILE A 94 -7.19 -4.02 -6.27
CA ILE A 94 -6.48 -4.98 -5.42
C ILE A 94 -7.40 -5.50 -4.32
N GLU A 95 -8.14 -4.62 -3.63
CA GLU A 95 -9.08 -5.01 -2.58
C GLU A 95 -10.13 -5.99 -3.10
N TYR A 96 -10.71 -5.71 -4.27
CA TYR A 96 -11.60 -6.67 -4.93
C TYR A 96 -10.89 -7.98 -5.30
N ALA A 97 -9.69 -7.91 -5.89
CA ALA A 97 -8.96 -9.09 -6.34
C ALA A 97 -8.58 -10.02 -5.17
N GLU A 98 -8.19 -9.46 -4.02
CA GLU A 98 -7.80 -10.24 -2.84
C GLU A 98 -8.91 -11.18 -2.37
N GLU A 99 -10.15 -10.74 -2.48
CA GLU A 99 -11.35 -11.48 -2.09
C GLU A 99 -11.80 -12.49 -3.16
N HIS A 100 -11.57 -12.20 -4.44
CA HIS A 100 -12.24 -12.92 -5.55
C HIS A 100 -11.29 -13.71 -6.46
N ASP A 101 -10.01 -13.34 -6.56
CA ASP A 101 -9.06 -13.94 -7.49
C ASP A 101 -7.60 -13.82 -7.02
N LYS A 102 -7.14 -14.82 -6.27
CA LYS A 102 -5.76 -14.90 -5.74
C LYS A 102 -4.69 -14.84 -6.83
N LYS A 103 -4.94 -15.43 -8.01
CA LYS A 103 -3.97 -15.45 -9.10
C LYS A 103 -3.82 -14.05 -9.69
N TRP A 104 -4.93 -13.35 -9.88
CA TRP A 104 -4.89 -11.98 -10.36
C TRP A 104 -4.32 -11.02 -9.33
N THR A 105 -4.63 -11.22 -8.05
CA THR A 105 -4.03 -10.46 -6.93
C THR A 105 -2.51 -10.47 -6.99
N GLU A 106 -1.91 -11.65 -7.13
CA GLU A 106 -0.45 -11.78 -7.24
C GLU A 106 0.09 -11.05 -8.48
N ILE A 107 -0.61 -11.13 -9.62
CA ILE A 107 -0.25 -10.39 -10.84
C ILE A 107 -0.30 -8.89 -10.62
N LEU A 108 -1.35 -8.36 -9.98
CA LEU A 108 -1.49 -6.93 -9.68
C LEU A 108 -0.37 -6.46 -8.76
N TYR A 109 -0.07 -7.23 -7.71
CA TYR A 109 1.03 -6.90 -6.82
C TYR A 109 2.39 -6.95 -7.53
N GLU A 110 2.68 -7.95 -8.36
CA GLU A 110 3.90 -7.99 -9.17
C GLU A 110 3.99 -6.76 -10.07
N GLN A 111 2.93 -6.43 -10.82
CA GLN A 111 2.87 -5.28 -11.71
C GLN A 111 3.06 -3.95 -10.97
N SER A 112 2.51 -3.85 -9.74
CA SER A 112 2.63 -2.67 -8.90
C SER A 112 4.09 -2.29 -8.56
N GLN A 113 5.04 -3.23 -8.72
CA GLN A 113 6.45 -3.01 -8.43
C GLN A 113 7.29 -2.54 -9.62
N PHE A 114 6.72 -2.52 -10.83
CA PHE A 114 7.46 -2.22 -12.06
C PHE A 114 6.93 -1.01 -12.83
N GLU A 115 5.64 -0.70 -12.74
CA GLU A 115 5.14 0.48 -13.44
C GLU A 115 5.59 1.75 -12.72
N SER A 116 5.77 2.82 -13.49
CA SER A 116 6.14 4.16 -12.99
C SER A 116 4.98 4.82 -12.26
N PHE A 117 4.57 4.26 -11.12
CA PHE A 117 3.56 4.84 -10.24
C PHE A 117 4.10 6.06 -9.51
N ASP A 118 3.17 6.79 -8.93
CA ASP A 118 3.48 7.66 -7.81
C ASP A 118 4.21 6.86 -6.70
N LEU A 119 5.27 7.45 -6.17
CA LEU A 119 6.13 6.85 -5.14
C LEU A 119 5.32 6.35 -3.93
N SER A 120 4.31 7.09 -3.50
CA SER A 120 3.47 6.75 -2.35
C SER A 120 2.72 5.43 -2.56
N VAL A 121 2.26 5.17 -3.80
CA VAL A 121 1.55 3.94 -4.18
C VAL A 121 2.48 2.76 -4.11
N THR A 122 3.66 2.86 -4.74
CA THR A 122 4.65 1.78 -4.74
C THR A 122 5.05 1.39 -3.32
N LEU A 123 5.26 2.37 -2.44
CA LEU A 123 5.61 2.14 -1.04
C LEU A 123 4.47 1.47 -0.25
N GLN A 124 3.22 1.91 -0.45
CA GLN A 124 2.05 1.34 0.21
C GLN A 124 1.81 -0.10 -0.24
N LEU A 125 1.77 -0.34 -1.56
CA LEU A 125 1.48 -1.65 -2.14
C LEU A 125 2.57 -2.68 -1.85
N LYS A 126 3.82 -2.25 -1.70
CA LYS A 126 4.92 -3.13 -1.29
C LYS A 126 4.70 -3.74 0.11
N SER A 127 4.24 -2.92 1.07
CA SER A 127 3.89 -3.42 2.42
C SER A 127 2.67 -4.33 2.37
N LYS A 128 1.61 -3.92 1.66
CA LYS A 128 0.40 -4.73 1.48
C LYS A 128 0.70 -6.10 0.84
N TYR A 129 1.56 -6.14 -0.18
CA TYR A 129 1.93 -7.40 -0.85
C TYR A 129 2.58 -8.38 0.13
N LEU A 130 3.49 -7.90 0.97
CA LEU A 130 4.13 -8.73 1.99
C LEU A 130 3.12 -9.30 2.99
N GLN A 131 2.17 -8.46 3.44
CA GLN A 131 1.11 -8.88 4.35
C GLN A 131 0.17 -9.91 3.70
N TRP A 132 -0.22 -9.69 2.45
CA TRP A 132 -1.07 -10.61 1.70
C TRP A 132 -0.42 -11.98 1.51
N VAL A 133 0.88 -12.02 1.14
CA VAL A 133 1.63 -13.29 1.05
C VAL A 133 1.70 -13.98 2.41
N ASN A 134 1.91 -13.24 3.50
CA ASN A 134 1.90 -13.84 4.84
C ASN A 134 0.55 -14.46 5.21
N GLN A 135 -0.57 -13.88 4.77
CA GLN A 135 -1.92 -14.40 5.04
C GLN A 135 -2.28 -15.60 4.16
N THR A 136 -1.70 -15.70 2.96
CA THR A 136 -2.16 -16.65 1.93
C THR A 136 -1.16 -17.75 1.59
N LYS A 137 0.10 -17.59 1.98
CA LYS A 137 1.24 -18.43 1.58
C LYS A 137 2.11 -18.80 2.77
N SER A 138 3.15 -19.60 2.53
CA SER A 138 4.07 -20.05 3.56
C SER A 138 5.09 -18.96 3.95
N ILE A 139 5.67 -19.09 5.16
CA ILE A 139 6.78 -18.22 5.60
C ILE A 139 7.99 -18.28 4.65
N LYS A 140 8.20 -19.40 3.96
CA LYS A 140 9.24 -19.54 2.94
C LYS A 140 9.00 -18.55 1.79
N GLU A 141 7.77 -18.46 1.31
CA GLU A 141 7.39 -17.54 0.22
C GLU A 141 7.43 -16.08 0.68
N VAL A 142 7.08 -15.78 1.93
CA VAL A 142 7.27 -14.44 2.52
C VAL A 142 8.74 -14.03 2.49
N ARG A 143 9.64 -14.93 2.90
CA ARG A 143 11.09 -14.69 2.92
C ARG A 143 11.65 -14.44 1.52
N GLU A 144 11.27 -15.27 0.55
CA GLU A 144 11.64 -15.11 -0.86
C GLU A 144 11.12 -13.78 -1.42
N LEU A 145 9.89 -13.41 -1.09
CA LEU A 145 9.32 -12.13 -1.52
C LEU A 145 10.06 -10.95 -0.90
N PHE A 146 10.34 -10.99 0.40
CA PHE A 146 11.11 -9.94 1.08
C PHE A 146 12.50 -9.77 0.46
N ASP A 147 13.22 -10.86 0.19
CA ASP A 147 14.53 -10.82 -0.45
C ASP A 147 14.44 -10.16 -1.85
N LYS A 148 13.38 -10.47 -2.62
CA LYS A 148 13.11 -9.85 -3.94
C LYS A 148 12.74 -8.36 -3.85
N LEU A 149 11.93 -7.96 -2.87
CA LEU A 149 11.40 -6.59 -2.77
C LEU A 149 12.35 -5.62 -2.04
N SER A 150 13.15 -6.11 -1.10
CA SER A 150 14.08 -5.31 -0.28
C SER A 150 15.22 -4.70 -1.11
N VAL A 151 15.64 -5.37 -2.19
CA VAL A 151 16.65 -4.85 -3.13
C VAL A 151 16.08 -3.82 -4.11
N ARG A 152 14.75 -3.73 -4.21
CA ARG A 152 14.07 -2.78 -5.10
C ARG A 152 13.76 -1.52 -4.32
N ILE A 153 14.57 -0.49 -4.49
CA ILE A 153 14.32 0.83 -3.92
C ILE A 153 13.31 1.56 -4.81
N PRO A 154 12.38 2.32 -4.23
CA PRO A 154 12.27 2.68 -2.82
C PRO A 154 11.47 1.68 -1.97
N ALA A 155 11.84 1.56 -0.70
CA ALA A 155 11.14 0.79 0.32
C ALA A 155 10.78 1.71 1.50
N SER A 156 9.73 1.37 2.24
CA SER A 156 9.26 2.17 3.37
C SER A 156 9.70 1.54 4.68
N LEU A 157 9.83 2.33 5.75
CA LEU A 157 10.08 1.78 7.08
C LEU A 157 9.00 0.76 7.50
N PRO A 158 7.69 1.02 7.28
CA PRO A 158 6.65 0.00 7.49
C PRO A 158 6.91 -1.34 6.79
N PHE A 159 7.41 -1.35 5.56
CA PHE A 159 7.71 -2.59 4.84
C PHE A 159 8.75 -3.46 5.59
N TYR A 160 9.83 -2.86 6.08
CA TYR A 160 10.82 -3.58 6.88
C TYR A 160 10.26 -4.03 8.23
N MET A 161 9.50 -3.16 8.90
CA MET A 161 8.94 -3.47 10.22
C MET A 161 7.85 -4.54 10.16
N ASP A 162 7.06 -4.58 9.09
CA ASP A 162 6.07 -5.64 8.84
C ASP A 162 6.77 -6.97 8.64
N TYR A 163 7.86 -7.01 7.85
CA TYR A 163 8.65 -8.23 7.71
C TYR A 163 9.22 -8.72 9.04
N VAL A 164 9.79 -7.81 9.85
CA VAL A 164 10.31 -8.14 11.18
C VAL A 164 9.22 -8.77 12.06
N LYS A 165 8.02 -8.18 12.10
CA LYS A 165 6.88 -8.70 12.86
C LYS A 165 6.44 -10.09 12.37
N ILE A 166 6.34 -10.27 11.05
CA ILE A 166 5.97 -11.54 10.43
C ILE A 166 7.00 -12.62 10.79
N GLU A 167 8.28 -12.35 10.58
CA GLU A 167 9.37 -13.30 10.83
C GLU A 167 9.42 -13.71 12.31
N GLN A 168 9.29 -12.76 13.23
CA GLN A 168 9.25 -13.02 14.68
C GLN A 168 8.03 -13.83 15.14
N SER A 169 6.90 -13.68 14.44
CA SER A 169 5.63 -14.36 14.76
C SER A 169 5.49 -15.71 14.06
N SER A 170 6.42 -16.06 13.17
CA SER A 170 6.40 -17.33 12.46
C SER A 170 6.63 -18.52 13.40
N SER A 171 6.21 -19.72 12.99
CA SER A 171 6.40 -20.96 13.77
C SER A 171 7.88 -21.36 13.92
N ASN A 172 8.75 -20.86 13.05
CA ASN A 172 10.19 -21.08 13.11
C ASN A 172 10.95 -19.78 12.76
N PRO A 173 11.03 -18.82 13.70
CA PRO A 173 11.66 -17.52 13.46
C PRO A 173 13.15 -17.65 13.14
N ASP A 174 13.59 -16.98 12.09
CA ASP A 174 15.00 -16.86 11.74
C ASP A 174 15.57 -15.53 12.25
N ASN A 175 16.28 -15.61 13.39
CA ASN A 175 16.90 -14.44 14.01
C ASN A 175 17.93 -13.75 13.11
N LYS A 176 18.58 -14.47 12.17
CA LYS A 176 19.51 -13.84 11.22
C LYS A 176 18.74 -12.95 10.25
N ARG A 177 17.60 -13.42 9.75
CA ARG A 177 16.74 -12.64 8.85
C ARG A 177 16.16 -11.40 9.53
N VAL A 178 15.71 -11.52 10.78
CA VAL A 178 15.24 -10.36 11.56
C VAL A 178 16.35 -9.31 11.70
N LYS A 179 17.58 -9.71 12.05
CA LYS A 179 18.73 -8.80 12.13
C LYS A 179 19.02 -8.15 10.77
N THR A 180 19.05 -8.93 9.69
CA THR A 180 19.28 -8.40 8.34
C THR A 180 18.24 -7.34 7.98
N ALA A 181 16.97 -7.56 8.28
CA ALA A 181 15.92 -6.58 8.01
C ALA A 181 16.10 -5.28 8.82
N PHE A 182 16.48 -5.37 10.10
CA PHE A 182 16.82 -4.19 10.90
C PHE A 182 18.01 -3.43 10.32
N GLU A 183 19.10 -4.12 9.95
CA GLU A 183 20.29 -3.48 9.39
C GLU A 183 20.00 -2.81 8.03
N GLN A 184 19.16 -3.43 7.19
CA GLN A 184 18.67 -2.82 5.95
C GLN A 184 17.82 -1.57 6.25
N ALA A 185 16.88 -1.64 7.18
CA ALA A 185 16.07 -0.49 7.56
C ALA A 185 16.94 0.66 8.11
N ILE A 186 17.93 0.35 8.96
CA ILE A 186 18.85 1.33 9.55
C ILE A 186 19.67 2.05 8.47
N THR A 187 20.03 1.34 7.39
CA THR A 187 20.75 1.94 6.26
C THR A 187 19.98 3.11 5.64
N TYR A 188 18.64 3.04 5.59
CA TYR A 188 17.81 4.06 4.98
C TYR A 188 17.18 5.04 5.99
N PHE A 189 16.85 4.58 7.20
CA PHE A 189 16.04 5.31 8.17
C PHE A 189 16.76 5.54 9.51
N GLY A 190 17.98 5.04 9.68
CA GLY A 190 18.71 5.09 10.96
C GLY A 190 19.08 6.49 11.41
N LYS A 191 19.09 7.49 10.53
CA LYS A 191 19.34 8.90 10.89
C LYS A 191 18.12 9.59 11.50
N THR A 192 16.93 9.19 11.06
CA THR A 192 15.67 9.92 11.28
C THR A 192 14.63 9.12 12.08
N SER A 193 15.01 7.97 12.64
CA SER A 193 14.11 7.13 13.42
C SER A 193 14.80 6.53 14.63
N ALA A 194 14.69 7.18 15.78
CA ALA A 194 15.10 6.63 17.07
C ALA A 194 14.32 5.34 17.40
N ASP A 195 13.04 5.27 17.04
CA ASP A 195 12.18 4.13 17.32
C ASP A 195 12.68 2.85 16.64
N LEU A 196 13.23 2.95 15.43
CA LEU A 196 13.85 1.81 14.75
C LEU A 196 15.00 1.22 15.59
N TRP A 197 15.87 2.06 16.15
CA TRP A 197 16.96 1.60 17.01
C TRP A 197 16.45 1.02 18.33
N LEU A 198 15.48 1.67 18.96
CA LEU A 198 14.88 1.21 20.22
C LEU A 198 14.24 -0.18 20.05
N VAL A 199 13.44 -0.37 18.99
CA VAL A 199 12.82 -1.65 18.70
C VAL A 199 13.86 -2.72 18.38
N TYR A 200 14.97 -2.37 17.72
CA TYR A 200 16.05 -3.32 17.47
C TYR A 200 16.76 -3.73 18.78
N LEU A 201 17.07 -2.78 19.66
CA LEU A 201 17.66 -3.06 20.98
C LEU A 201 16.74 -3.93 21.85
N ASP A 202 15.45 -3.59 21.90
CA ASP A 202 14.42 -4.38 22.60
C ASP A 202 14.40 -5.83 22.08
N TYR A 203 14.40 -6.01 20.76
CA TYR A 203 14.47 -7.34 20.13
C TYR A 203 15.72 -8.11 20.54
N LEU A 204 16.90 -7.48 20.52
CA LEU A 204 18.15 -8.12 20.89
C LEU A 204 18.14 -8.57 22.36
N LYS A 205 17.65 -7.73 23.26
CA LYS A 205 17.54 -8.02 24.70
C LYS A 205 16.59 -9.19 25.00
N GLN A 206 15.50 -9.33 24.25
CA GLN A 206 14.51 -10.39 24.44
C GLN A 206 14.96 -11.75 23.87
N ARG A 207 15.66 -11.77 22.72
CA ARG A 207 15.90 -13.00 21.95
C ARG A 207 17.33 -13.53 22.05
N GLN A 208 18.31 -12.67 22.33
CA GLN A 208 19.68 -13.08 22.59
C GLN A 208 19.92 -12.99 24.08
N SER A 209 20.01 -14.15 24.72
CA SER A 209 20.55 -14.26 26.06
C SER A 209 21.90 -13.52 26.14
N LEU A 210 21.88 -12.30 26.69
CA LEU A 210 23.04 -11.60 27.22
C LEU A 210 24.20 -11.31 26.24
N ASP A 211 23.96 -11.15 24.92
CA ASP A 211 24.99 -10.59 24.03
C ASP A 211 25.09 -9.06 24.23
N PHE A 212 25.58 -8.67 25.40
CA PHE A 212 25.81 -7.29 25.78
C PHE A 212 26.76 -6.57 24.84
N ILE A 213 27.68 -7.29 24.20
CA ILE A 213 28.62 -6.72 23.23
C ILE A 213 27.85 -6.25 22.00
N THR A 214 26.96 -7.08 21.47
CA THR A 214 26.12 -6.69 20.34
C THR A 214 25.17 -5.55 20.71
N ILE A 215 24.50 -5.61 21.88
CA ILE A 215 23.61 -4.54 22.35
C ILE A 215 24.38 -3.21 22.47
N SER A 216 25.52 -3.20 23.15
CA SER A 216 26.38 -2.02 23.33
C SER A 216 26.84 -1.45 21.99
N ARG A 217 27.18 -2.33 21.03
CA ARG A 217 27.59 -1.92 19.68
C ARG A 217 26.44 -1.26 18.92
N ILE A 218 25.22 -1.80 19.00
CA ILE A 218 24.04 -1.19 18.36
C ILE A 218 23.69 0.14 19.02
N HIS A 219 23.72 0.22 20.36
CA HIS A 219 23.50 1.46 21.10
C HIS A 219 24.51 2.54 20.70
N SER A 220 25.80 2.21 20.68
CA SER A 220 26.85 3.13 20.23
C SER A 220 26.63 3.58 18.79
N ARG A 221 26.25 2.68 17.87
CA ARG A 221 25.94 3.07 16.48
C ARG A 221 24.78 4.06 16.40
N ALA A 222 23.73 3.88 17.19
CA ALA A 222 22.61 4.82 17.25
C ALA A 222 23.07 6.23 17.67
N LEU A 223 23.91 6.32 18.72
CA LEU A 223 24.47 7.60 19.19
C LEU A 223 25.26 8.37 18.12
N HIS A 224 25.91 7.65 17.19
CA HIS A 224 26.71 8.26 16.13
C HIS A 224 25.94 8.47 14.82
N THR A 225 24.75 7.89 14.67
CA THR A 225 23.98 7.93 13.41
C THR A 225 22.79 8.88 13.48
N LEU A 226 22.12 8.96 14.63
CA LEU A 226 20.91 9.75 14.80
C LEU A 226 21.18 11.26 14.71
N GLU A 227 20.25 11.97 14.08
CA GLU A 227 20.24 13.43 14.06
C GLU A 227 19.86 13.99 15.44
N SER A 228 20.13 15.28 15.69
CA SER A 228 20.07 15.88 17.05
C SER A 228 18.77 15.61 17.79
N ASP A 229 17.64 15.78 17.11
CA ASP A 229 16.32 15.70 17.71
C ASP A 229 15.96 14.25 18.04
N GLU A 230 16.26 13.32 17.12
CA GLU A 230 16.06 11.89 17.32
C GLU A 230 17.03 11.31 18.35
N LEU A 231 18.26 11.81 18.42
CA LEU A 231 19.25 11.42 19.41
C LEU A 231 18.79 11.78 20.83
N ALA A 232 18.23 12.97 21.02
CA ALA A 232 17.67 13.38 22.30
C ALA A 232 16.51 12.46 22.74
N ARG A 233 15.62 12.11 21.81
CA ARG A 233 14.54 11.12 22.06
C ARG A 233 15.11 9.75 22.43
N PHE A 234 16.06 9.26 21.65
CA PHE A 234 16.71 7.97 21.85
C PHE A 234 17.33 7.85 23.25
N ASN A 235 18.11 8.86 23.68
CA ASN A 235 18.75 8.86 25.00
C ASN A 235 17.72 8.80 26.15
N THR A 236 16.63 9.56 26.02
CA THR A 236 15.56 9.59 27.03
C THR A 236 14.89 8.21 27.15
N GLU A 237 14.52 7.61 26.03
CA GLU A 237 13.86 6.30 25.98
C GLU A 237 14.77 5.16 26.43
N CYS A 238 16.06 5.17 26.05
CA CYS A 238 17.03 4.19 26.51
C CYS A 238 17.19 4.19 28.03
N ALA A 239 17.21 5.38 28.65
CA ALA A 239 17.25 5.52 30.10
C ALA A 239 15.98 4.98 30.78
N LEU A 240 14.79 5.26 30.22
CA LEU A 240 13.52 4.77 30.76
C LEU A 240 13.37 3.25 30.67
N LYS A 241 13.87 2.64 29.60
CA LYS A 241 13.71 1.21 29.31
C LYS A 241 14.87 0.33 29.80
N ASN A 242 15.88 0.93 30.43
CA ASN A 242 17.13 0.25 30.81
C ASN A 242 17.75 -0.50 29.61
N LEU A 243 17.86 0.17 28.46
CA LEU A 243 18.44 -0.37 27.22
C LEU A 243 19.92 -0.01 27.04
N ALA A 244 20.49 0.68 28.03
CA ALA A 244 21.91 0.95 28.20
C ALA A 244 22.47 0.10 29.34
#